data_AF-A0A941V7E0-F1
#
_entry.id   AF-A0A941V7E0-F1
#
_cell.length_a   1.000
_cell.length_b   1.000
_cell.length_c   1.000
_cell.angle_alpha   90.00
_cell.angle_beta   90.00
_cell.angle_gamma   90.00
#
_symmetry.space_group_name_H-M   'P 1'
#
loop_
_entity.id
_entity.type
_entity.pdbx_description
1 polymer ?
#
loop_
_entity_poly.entity_id
_entity_poly.type
_entity_poly.pdbx_seq_one_letter_code
_entity_poly.pdbx_strand_id
1 'polypeptide(L)'
;MNFQMNKKITALAAVVMVLTSGCASGTWVTEKGTTDQPVWPKWDAVTLNNEKGTFPNLQSLSQVREGMTKDQLYYLLGRPQYNDGWRPVEWNYLFHFHTPGQGTNDVTK
;
A
#
# COMPACT_ATOMS: atom_id res chain seq x y z
N MET A 1 7.62 -18.38 38.77
CA MET A 1 8.97 -18.06 38.26
C MET A 1 9.03 -16.55 38.07
N ASN A 2 9.75 -15.82 38.93
CA ASN A 2 9.78 -14.36 38.90
C ASN A 2 10.96 -13.89 38.05
N PHE A 3 10.67 -13.30 36.89
CA PHE A 3 11.70 -12.78 36.00
C PHE A 3 12.14 -11.40 36.50
N GLN A 4 13.29 -11.33 37.18
CA GLN A 4 13.91 -10.07 37.58
C GLN A 4 14.73 -9.53 36.40
N MET A 5 14.16 -8.58 35.66
CA MET A 5 14.77 -8.02 34.46
C MET A 5 15.69 -6.83 34.80
N ASN A 6 16.96 -6.91 34.42
CA ASN A 6 17.97 -5.86 34.63
C ASN A 6 17.59 -4.58 33.86
N LYS A 7 17.61 -3.40 34.52
CA LYS A 7 17.28 -2.09 33.90
C LYS A 7 18.01 -1.82 32.57
N LYS A 8 19.24 -2.32 32.40
CA LYS A 8 19.99 -2.22 31.13
C LYS A 8 19.40 -3.12 30.02
N ILE A 9 18.94 -4.32 30.40
CA ILE A 9 18.26 -5.26 29.50
C ILE A 9 16.88 -4.73 29.13
N THR A 10 16.17 -4.11 30.07
CA THR A 10 14.88 -3.44 29.81
C THR A 10 15.03 -2.28 28.82
N ALA A 11 16.06 -1.45 28.97
CA ALA A 11 16.32 -0.33 28.06
C ALA A 11 16.68 -0.81 26.64
N LEU A 12 17.49 -1.87 26.52
CA LEU A 12 17.86 -2.43 25.23
C LEU A 12 16.67 -3.09 24.52
N ALA A 13 15.83 -3.81 25.26
CA ALA A 13 14.62 -4.42 24.71
C ALA A 13 13.60 -3.37 24.22
N ALA A 14 13.48 -2.23 24.91
CA ALA A 14 12.60 -1.13 24.51
C ALA A 14 13.06 -0.47 23.18
N VAL A 15 14.36 -0.29 22.98
CA VAL A 15 14.91 0.25 21.72
C VAL A 15 14.64 -0.72 20.55
N VAL A 16 14.82 -2.02 20.76
CA VAL A 16 14.58 -3.02 19.70
C VAL A 16 13.11 -3.08 19.28
N MET A 17 12.17 -2.95 20.22
CA MET A 17 10.73 -2.94 19.91
C MET A 17 10.28 -1.70 19.11
N VAL A 18 10.90 -0.54 19.35
CA VAL A 18 10.60 0.69 18.57
C VAL A 18 11.18 0.63 17.16
N LEU A 19 12.29 -0.09 16.97
CA LEU A 19 12.91 -0.23 15.65
C LEU A 19 12.17 -1.23 14.75
N THR A 20 11.30 -2.09 15.30
CA THR A 20 10.54 -3.09 14.53
C THR A 20 9.10 -2.70 14.23
N SER A 21 8.62 -1.55 14.69
CA SER A 21 7.36 -0.98 14.20
C SER A 21 7.55 -0.53 12.75
N GLY A 22 7.33 -1.45 11.81
CA GLY A 22 7.31 -1.14 10.38
C GLY A 22 6.22 -0.11 10.08
N CYS A 23 6.47 0.76 9.09
CA CYS A 23 5.46 1.63 8.50
C CYS A 23 4.41 0.75 7.79
N ALA A 24 3.45 0.19 8.53
CA ALA A 24 2.33 -0.53 7.96
C ALA A 24 1.27 0.47 7.49
N SER A 25 0.60 0.18 6.37
CA SER A 25 -0.51 0.95 5.78
C SER A 25 -1.73 1.11 6.70
N GLY A 26 -1.70 0.51 7.90
CA GLY A 26 -2.83 0.42 8.82
C GLY A 26 -3.78 -0.73 8.50
N THR A 27 -3.72 -1.28 7.28
CA THR A 27 -4.46 -2.47 6.86
C THR A 27 -3.90 -3.72 7.52
N TRP A 28 -4.78 -4.52 8.12
CA TRP A 28 -4.45 -5.89 8.52
C TRP A 28 -4.64 -6.82 7.33
N VAL A 29 -3.55 -7.37 6.80
CA VAL A 29 -3.56 -8.34 5.70
C VAL A 29 -3.28 -9.72 6.25
N THR A 30 -4.14 -10.69 5.93
CA THR A 30 -3.98 -12.09 6.35
C THR A 30 -2.80 -12.74 5.63
N GLU A 31 -2.34 -13.90 6.11
CA GLU A 31 -1.29 -14.69 5.44
C GLU A 31 -1.66 -15.10 4.00
N LYS A 32 -2.95 -15.12 3.66
CA LYS A 32 -3.44 -15.38 2.30
C LYS A 32 -3.39 -14.17 1.38
N GLY A 33 -2.93 -13.01 1.88
CA GLY A 33 -2.88 -11.76 1.10
C GLY A 33 -4.22 -11.06 0.96
N THR A 34 -5.20 -11.33 1.85
CA THR A 34 -6.54 -10.75 1.80
C THR A 34 -6.85 -9.91 3.04
N THR A 35 -7.80 -8.99 2.90
CA THR A 35 -8.35 -8.18 4.00
C THR A 35 -9.82 -7.89 3.74
N ASP A 36 -10.62 -7.88 4.80
CA ASP A 36 -12.03 -7.44 4.74
C ASP A 36 -12.18 -5.96 5.13
N GLN A 37 -11.11 -5.34 5.63
CA GLN A 37 -11.11 -3.96 6.14
C GLN A 37 -9.89 -3.20 5.60
N PRO A 38 -9.85 -2.91 4.28
CA PRO A 38 -8.76 -2.14 3.70
C PRO A 38 -8.75 -0.71 4.26
N VAL A 39 -7.57 -0.22 4.64
CA VAL A 39 -7.35 1.17 5.05
C VAL A 39 -6.69 1.91 3.89
N TRP A 40 -7.46 2.73 3.19
CA TRP A 40 -6.97 3.46 2.03
C TRP A 40 -6.13 4.68 2.43
N PRO A 41 -4.96 4.90 1.82
CA PRO A 41 -4.20 6.13 1.99
C PRO A 41 -4.99 7.32 1.43
N LYS A 42 -4.64 8.54 1.86
CA LYS A 42 -5.22 9.75 1.26
C LYS A 42 -4.86 9.83 -0.22
N TRP A 43 -5.80 10.25 -1.06
CA TRP A 43 -5.60 10.35 -2.50
C TRP A 43 -4.41 11.26 -2.88
N ASP A 44 -4.19 12.34 -2.12
CA ASP A 44 -3.12 13.32 -2.33
C ASP A 44 -1.74 12.88 -1.78
N ALA A 45 -1.66 11.72 -1.12
CA ALA A 45 -0.41 11.10 -0.69
C ALA A 45 0.28 10.29 -1.81
N VAL A 46 -0.32 10.25 -3.01
CA VAL A 46 0.26 9.55 -4.15
C VAL A 46 1.58 10.21 -4.57
N THR A 47 2.62 9.40 -4.70
CA THR A 47 3.97 9.87 -5.07
C THR A 47 4.19 9.91 -6.57
N LEU A 48 3.40 9.13 -7.32
CA LEU A 48 3.42 9.09 -8.77
C LEU A 48 2.37 10.06 -9.32
N ASN A 49 2.80 11.07 -10.08
CA ASN A 49 1.91 12.05 -10.71
C ASN A 49 0.89 12.66 -9.73
N ASN A 50 1.37 13.14 -8.58
CA ASN A 50 0.61 13.67 -7.44
C ASN A 50 -0.51 14.69 -7.74
N GLU A 51 -0.51 15.32 -8.90
CA GLU A 51 -1.57 16.24 -9.34
C GLU A 51 -2.67 15.59 -10.19
N LYS A 52 -2.37 14.47 -10.87
CA LYS A 52 -3.20 13.92 -11.96
C LYS A 52 -3.40 12.40 -11.90
N GLY A 53 -2.82 11.70 -10.92
CA GLY A 53 -2.92 10.26 -10.79
C GLY A 53 -2.40 9.52 -12.03
N THR A 54 -2.94 8.32 -12.26
CA THR A 54 -2.62 7.52 -13.46
C THR A 54 -3.88 7.07 -14.18
N PHE A 55 -3.84 7.09 -15.52
CA PHE A 55 -4.88 6.48 -16.34
C PHE A 55 -4.43 5.07 -16.71
N PRO A 56 -5.03 4.02 -16.14
CA PRO A 56 -4.59 2.67 -16.41
C PRO A 56 -4.93 2.27 -17.85
N ASN A 57 -4.11 1.40 -18.43
CA ASN A 57 -4.51 0.66 -19.61
C ASN A 57 -5.60 -0.34 -19.21
N LEU A 58 -6.81 -0.17 -19.75
CA LEU A 58 -7.96 -1.01 -19.38
C LEU A 58 -7.77 -2.48 -19.74
N GLN A 59 -7.04 -2.78 -20.82
CA GLN A 59 -6.73 -4.16 -21.19
C GLN A 59 -5.82 -4.81 -20.15
N SER A 60 -4.74 -4.14 -19.73
CA SER A 60 -3.85 -4.64 -18.67
C SER A 60 -4.58 -4.77 -17.33
N LEU A 61 -5.37 -3.77 -16.94
CA LEU A 61 -6.16 -3.80 -15.70
C LEU A 61 -7.16 -4.97 -15.71
N SER A 62 -7.80 -5.23 -16.86
CA SER A 62 -8.76 -6.34 -17.01
C SER A 62 -8.12 -7.72 -16.89
N GLN A 63 -6.80 -7.83 -16.96
CA GLN A 63 -6.07 -9.09 -16.82
C GLN A 63 -5.73 -9.41 -15.36
N VAL A 64 -5.79 -8.45 -14.44
CA VAL A 64 -5.43 -8.66 -13.03
C VAL A 64 -6.32 -9.73 -12.39
N ARG A 65 -5.71 -10.73 -11.76
CA ARG A 65 -6.39 -11.82 -11.06
C ARG A 65 -5.71 -12.09 -9.72
N GLU A 66 -6.43 -12.76 -8.81
CA GLU A 66 -5.84 -13.31 -7.60
C GLU A 66 -4.72 -14.31 -7.93
N GLY A 67 -3.73 -14.43 -7.04
CA GLY A 67 -2.60 -15.35 -7.20
C GLY A 67 -1.50 -14.87 -8.15
N MET A 68 -1.63 -13.68 -8.75
CA MET A 68 -0.56 -13.09 -9.55
C MET A 68 0.67 -12.74 -8.70
N THR A 69 1.86 -12.90 -9.30
CA THR A 69 3.10 -12.48 -8.66
C THR A 69 3.24 -10.95 -8.70
N LYS A 70 4.07 -10.43 -7.79
CA LYS A 70 4.45 -9.01 -7.77
C LYS A 70 4.99 -8.53 -9.13
N ASP A 71 5.75 -9.36 -9.83
CA ASP A 71 6.31 -9.04 -11.15
C ASP A 71 5.25 -8.95 -12.25
N GLN A 72 4.24 -9.82 -12.22
CA GLN A 72 3.10 -9.73 -13.14
C GLN A 72 2.30 -8.44 -12.89
N LEU A 73 2.08 -8.09 -11.62
CA LEU A 73 1.40 -6.84 -11.26
C LEU A 73 2.23 -5.62 -11.68
N TYR A 74 3.55 -5.64 -11.52
CA TYR A 74 4.43 -4.59 -12.06
C TYR A 74 4.30 -4.44 -13.57
N TYR A 75 4.21 -5.54 -14.32
CA TYR A 75 4.03 -5.50 -15.77
C TYR A 75 2.66 -4.93 -16.17
N LEU A 76 1.59 -5.31 -15.46
CA LEU A 76 0.22 -4.92 -15.81
C LEU A 76 -0.14 -3.51 -15.32
N LEU A 77 0.24 -3.16 -14.10
CA LEU A 77 -0.17 -1.93 -13.40
C LEU A 77 0.95 -0.91 -13.25
N GLY A 78 2.20 -1.31 -13.55
CA GLY A 78 3.38 -0.49 -13.28
C GLY A 78 3.80 -0.51 -11.83
N ARG A 79 4.75 0.38 -11.48
CA ARG A 79 5.24 0.54 -10.11
C ARG A 79 4.13 1.01 -9.14
N PRO A 80 4.20 0.66 -7.85
CA PRO A 80 3.36 1.22 -6.81
C PRO A 80 3.39 2.74 -6.80
N GLN A 81 2.26 3.34 -6.45
CA GLN A 81 2.05 4.79 -6.54
C GLN A 81 2.19 5.49 -5.19
N TYR A 82 2.05 4.73 -4.10
CA TYR A 82 2.22 5.20 -2.73
C TYR A 82 3.56 4.74 -2.15
N ASN A 83 4.01 5.42 -1.10
CA ASN A 83 5.13 4.98 -0.31
C ASN A 83 4.66 3.96 0.75
N ASP A 84 4.56 2.70 0.35
CA ASP A 84 4.16 1.59 1.22
C ASP A 84 5.35 0.99 2.02
N GLY A 85 6.49 1.70 2.07
CA GLY A 85 7.66 1.32 2.85
C GLY A 85 8.48 0.15 2.29
N TRP A 86 9.22 -0.53 3.17
CA TRP A 86 10.12 -1.63 2.81
C TRP A 86 9.41 -2.97 2.89
N ARG A 87 9.45 -3.75 1.80
CA ARG A 87 8.77 -5.05 1.63
C ARG A 87 7.26 -4.98 1.93
N PRO A 88 6.53 -4.10 1.22
CA PRO A 88 5.08 -3.98 1.38
C PRO A 88 4.37 -5.31 1.13
N VAL A 89 3.39 -5.60 1.99
CA VAL A 89 2.46 -6.73 1.84
C VAL A 89 1.18 -6.33 1.09
N GLU A 90 0.97 -5.03 0.91
CA GLU A 90 -0.15 -4.41 0.20
C GLU A 90 0.41 -3.32 -0.72
N TRP A 91 -0.17 -3.17 -1.91
CA TRP A 91 0.10 -2.05 -2.80
C TRP A 91 -1.17 -1.29 -3.11
N ASN A 92 -1.10 0.03 -2.95
CA ASN A 92 -2.20 0.93 -3.25
C ASN A 92 -2.01 1.54 -4.65
N TYR A 93 -3.08 1.64 -5.42
CA TYR A 93 -3.10 2.27 -6.75
C TYR A 93 -4.28 3.24 -6.84
N LEU A 94 -4.01 4.45 -7.34
CA LEU A 94 -5.03 5.45 -7.63
C LEU A 94 -5.18 5.60 -9.15
N PHE A 95 -6.31 5.09 -9.65
CA PHE A 95 -6.63 5.15 -11.06
C PHE A 95 -7.68 6.23 -11.35
N HIS A 96 -7.40 7.01 -12.37
CA HIS A 96 -8.34 7.94 -12.96
C HIS A 96 -8.93 7.34 -14.23
N PHE A 97 -10.20 7.63 -14.47
CA PHE A 97 -10.92 7.19 -15.66
C PHE A 97 -11.54 8.40 -16.34
N HIS A 98 -11.60 8.36 -17.66
CA HIS A 98 -12.34 9.36 -18.43
C HIS A 98 -13.83 9.11 -18.22
N THR A 99 -14.48 10.10 -17.65
CA THR A 99 -15.91 10.10 -17.34
C THR A 99 -16.53 11.34 -17.98
N PRO A 100 -16.92 11.26 -19.26
CA PRO A 100 -17.49 12.40 -19.98
C PRO A 100 -18.66 13.03 -19.21
N GLY A 101 -18.59 14.34 -19.01
CA GLY A 101 -19.61 15.10 -18.28
C GLY A 101 -19.54 14.98 -16.75
N GLN A 102 -18.50 14.35 -16.19
CA GLN A 102 -18.30 14.18 -14.75
C GLN A 102 -16.86 14.57 -14.35
N GLY A 103 -16.73 15.29 -13.22
CA GLY A 103 -15.44 15.68 -12.66
C GLY A 103 -14.77 16.87 -13.37
N THR A 104 -13.50 17.12 -13.05
CA THR A 104 -12.74 18.22 -13.66
C THR A 104 -12.09 17.74 -14.96
N ASN A 105 -12.32 18.43 -16.07
CA ASN A 105 -11.83 18.03 -17.41
C ASN A 105 -12.27 16.60 -17.81
N ASP A 106 -13.51 16.20 -17.49
CA ASP A 106 -14.05 14.86 -17.74
C ASP A 106 -13.29 13.73 -17.02
N VAL A 107 -12.68 14.05 -15.87
CA VAL A 107 -11.96 13.10 -15.02
C VAL A 107 -12.53 13.13 -13.61
N THR A 108 -13.03 11.99 -13.14
CA THR A 108 -13.46 11.82 -11.74
C THR A 108 -12.22 11.74 -10.84
N LYS A 109 -12.26 12.50 -9.73
CA LYS A 109 -11.23 12.50 -8.68
C LYS A 109 -11.43 11.36 -7.70
#